data_AF-A0A3D4JVA7-F1
#
_entry.id   AF-A0A3D4JVA7-F1
#
_cell.length_a   1.000
_cell.length_b   1.000
_cell.length_c   1.000
_cell.angle_alpha   90.00
_cell.angle_beta   90.00
_cell.angle_gamma   90.00
#
_symmetry.space_group_name_H-M   'P 1'
#
loop_
_entity.id
_entity.type
_entity.pdbx_description
1 polymer ?
#
loop_
_entity_poly.entity_id
_entity_poly.type
_entity_poly.pdbx_seq_one_letter_code
_entity_poly.pdbx_strand_id
1 'polypeptide(L)' 'MQELVHHTIQKIQGLLEHFNKVQELYLSKSFDFDAQFEEFLYEFLDYLKTKGNTTYESEVLKVMNMIS' A
#
# COMPACT_ATOMS: atom_id res chain seq x y z
N MET A 1 -15.65 -6.38 18.16
CA MET A 1 -15.72 -6.84 16.75
C MET A 1 -16.02 -5.71 15.76
N GLN A 2 -17.01 -4.84 16.00
CA GLN A 2 -17.24 -3.68 15.12
C GLN A 2 -16.03 -2.73 15.02
N GLU A 3 -15.31 -2.49 16.11
CA GLU A 3 -14.11 -1.62 16.11
C GLU A 3 -12.99 -2.16 15.23
N LEU A 4 -12.71 -3.47 15.25
CA LEU A 4 -11.69 -4.11 14.41
C LEU A 4 -12.02 -4.04 12.90
N VAL A 5 -13.31 -4.18 12.58
CA VAL A 5 -13.80 -4.04 11.20
C VAL A 5 -13.67 -2.58 10.77
N HIS A 6 -14.05 -1.64 11.62
CA HIS A 6 -13.95 -0.20 11.36
C HIS A 6 -12.49 0.22 11.11
N HIS A 7 -11.56 -0.18 11.97
CA HIS A 7 -10.13 0.11 11.79
C HIS A 7 -9.55 -0.50 10.52
N THR A 8 -9.97 -1.72 10.15
CA THR A 8 -9.52 -2.34 8.90
C THR A 8 -10.03 -1.58 7.68
N ILE A 9 -11.30 -1.17 7.69
CA ILE A 9 -11.90 -0.37 6.61
C ILE A 9 -11.18 0.96 6.47
N GLN A 10 -10.93 1.67 7.58
CA GLN A 10 -10.21 2.94 7.57
C GLN A 10 -8.80 2.80 6.99
N LYS A 11 -8.05 1.75 7.37
CA LYS A 11 -6.69 1.54 6.85
C LYS A 11 -6.69 1.23 5.34
N ILE A 12 -7.65 0.43 4.87
CA ILE A 12 -7.80 0.16 3.43
C ILE A 12 -8.21 1.43 2.67
N GLN A 13 -9.10 2.25 3.22
CA GLN A 13 -9.47 3.53 2.63
C GLN A 13 -8.27 4.47 2.49
N GLY A 14 -7.44 4.59 3.53
CA GLY A 14 -6.21 5.39 3.47
C GLY A 14 -5.24 4.91 2.38
N LEU A 15 -5.04 3.59 2.26
CA LEU A 15 -4.19 3.02 1.20
C LEU A 15 -4.75 3.30 -0.20
N LEU A 16 -6.07 3.22 -0.40
CA LEU A 16 -6.70 3.52 -1.69
C LEU A 16 -6.59 5.02 -2.04
N GLU A 17 -6.77 5.91 -1.06
CA GLU A 17 -6.58 7.34 -1.27
C GLU A 17 -5.14 7.69 -1.64
N HIS A 18 -4.15 7.09 -0.96
CA HIS A 18 -2.74 7.26 -1.29
C HIS A 18 -2.43 6.73 -2.69
N PHE A 19 -2.92 5.53 -3.03
CA PHE A 19 -2.73 4.94 -4.34
C PHE A 19 -3.30 5.81 -5.47
N ASN A 20 -4.51 6.38 -5.30
CA ASN A 20 -5.09 7.28 -6.29
C ASN A 20 -4.20 8.51 -6.55
N LYS A 21 -3.60 9.10 -5.51
CA LYS A 21 -2.65 10.22 -5.67
C LYS A 21 -1.41 9.80 -6.46
N VAL A 22 -0.86 8.62 -6.17
CA VAL A 22 0.26 8.07 -6.94
C VAL A 22 -0.11 7.84 -8.41
N GLN A 23 -1.33 7.36 -8.68
CA GLN A 23 -1.84 7.22 -10.05
C GLN A 23 -1.96 8.56 -10.76
N GLU A 24 -2.41 9.62 -10.09
CA GLU A 24 -2.45 10.98 -10.64
C GLU A 24 -1.05 11.50 -10.99
N LEU A 25 -0.06 11.25 -10.12
CA LEU A 25 1.35 11.57 -10.38
C LEU A 25 1.90 10.81 -11.59
N TYR A 26 1.55 9.52 -11.72
CA TYR A 26 1.92 8.71 -12.89
C TYR A 26 1.32 9.28 -14.18
N LEU A 27 0.01 9.58 -14.18
CA LEU A 27 -0.71 10.11 -15.35
C LEU A 27 -0.18 11.49 -15.77
N SER A 28 0.18 12.33 -14.80
CA SER A 28 0.78 13.64 -15.05
C SER A 28 2.27 13.57 -15.42
N LYS A 29 2.88 12.38 -15.38
CA LYS A 29 4.33 12.18 -15.56
C LYS A 29 5.16 13.05 -14.62
N SER A 30 4.68 13.21 -13.38
CA SER A 30 5.36 14.00 -12.37
C SER A 30 6.70 13.38 -12.00
N PHE A 31 7.70 14.22 -11.77
CA PHE A 31 9.01 13.80 -11.24
C PHE A 31 8.88 13.18 -9.84
N ASP A 32 7.86 13.56 -9.08
CA ASP A 32 7.64 13.07 -7.71
C ASP A 32 7.03 11.66 -7.68
N PHE A 33 6.65 11.10 -8.84
CA PHE A 33 6.00 9.79 -8.92
C PHE A 33 6.83 8.69 -8.25
N ASP A 34 8.12 8.58 -8.58
CA ASP A 34 8.94 7.47 -8.10
C ASP A 34 9.04 7.46 -6.57
N ALA A 35 9.29 8.63 -5.96
CA ALA A 35 9.38 8.77 -4.50
C ALA A 35 8.04 8.47 -3.81
N GLN A 36 6.93 8.96 -4.37
CA GLN A 36 5.60 8.73 -3.79
C GLN A 36 5.11 7.30 -4.00
N PHE A 37 5.48 6.65 -5.11
CA PHE A 37 5.20 5.24 -5.33
C PHE A 37 5.99 4.35 -4.38
N GLU A 38 7.27 4.65 -4.15
CA GLU A 38 8.09 3.94 -3.17
C GLU A 38 7.49 4.07 -1.75
N GLU A 39 7.10 5.28 -1.33
CA GLU A 39 6.43 5.53 -0.05
C GLU A 39 5.13 4.70 0.09
N PHE A 40 4.31 4.67 -0.97
CA PHE A 40 3.11 3.83 -1.02
C PHE A 40 3.42 2.34 -0.86
N LEU A 41 4.46 1.83 -1.55
CA LEU A 41 4.84 0.42 -1.47
C LEU A 41 5.28 0.03 -0.05
N TYR A 42 6.02 0.90 0.65
CA TYR A 42 6.36 0.69 2.06
C TYR A 42 5.13 0.64 2.96
N GLU A 43 4.19 1.57 2.80
CA GLU A 43 2.95 1.60 3.59
C GLU A 43 2.09 0.35 3.35
N PHE A 44 1.98 -0.06 2.08
CA PHE A 44 1.24 -1.25 1.69
C PHE A 44 1.89 -2.53 2.25
N LEU A 45 3.21 -2.61 2.20
CA LEU A 45 3.96 -3.73 2.77
C LEU A 45 3.77 -3.83 4.29
N ASP A 46 3.78 -2.70 5.00
CA ASP A 46 3.52 -2.66 6.45
C ASP A 46 2.12 -3.20 6.75
N TYR A 47 1.10 -2.74 6.01
CA TYR A 47 -0.26 -3.26 6.13
C TYR A 47 -0.33 -4.79 5.91
N LEU A 48 0.30 -5.31 4.86
CA LEU A 48 0.33 -6.76 4.60
C LEU A 48 1.00 -7.53 5.75
N LYS A 49 2.11 -7.02 6.30
CA LYS A 49 2.79 -7.61 7.47
C LYS A 49 1.91 -7.63 8.71
N THR A 50 1.15 -6.56 8.98
CA THR A 50 0.25 -6.51 10.15
C THR A 50 -0.92 -7.50 10.08
N LYS A 51 -1.30 -7.95 8.88
CA LYS A 51 -2.40 -8.91 8.70
C LYS A 51 -2.00 -10.36 8.96
N GLY A 52 -0.71 -10.67 9.13
CA GLY A 52 -0.20 -11.95 9.66
C GLY A 52 -0.60 -13.23 8.91
N ASN A 53 -1.30 -13.12 7.78
CA ASN A 53 -1.86 -14.26 7.07
C ASN A 53 -0.85 -14.73 6.01
N THR A 54 -0.23 -15.88 6.26
CA THR A 54 0.69 -16.60 5.36
C THR A 54 0.10 -16.91 3.98
N THR A 55 -1.21 -16.76 3.81
CA THR A 55 -1.90 -16.91 2.52
C THR A 55 -1.42 -15.93 1.44
N TYR A 56 -0.82 -14.80 1.81
CA TYR A 56 -0.35 -13.76 0.89
C TYR A 56 1.16 -13.58 0.87
N GLU A 57 1.92 -14.56 1.36
CA GLU A 57 3.38 -14.50 1.44
C GLU A 57 4.03 -14.23 0.07
N SER A 58 3.46 -14.80 -1.01
CA SER A 58 3.89 -14.50 -2.39
C SER A 58 3.68 -13.04 -2.78
N GLU A 59 2.60 -12.40 -2.33
CA GLU A 59 2.30 -11.00 -2.65
C GLU A 59 3.18 -10.05 -1.82
N VAL A 60 3.44 -10.40 -0.56
CA VAL A 60 4.41 -9.70 0.29
C VAL A 60 5.81 -9.74 -0.35
N LEU A 61 6.24 -10.91 -0.84
CA LEU A 61 7.52 -11.08 -1.54
C LEU A 61 7.61 -10.25 -2.82
N LYS A 62 6.54 -10.20 -3.63
CA LYS A 62 6.50 -9.37 -4.84
C LYS A 62 6.71 -7.89 -4.52
N VAL A 63 6.00 -7.38 -3.51
CA VAL A 63 6.14 -5.98 -3.08
C VAL A 63 7.54 -5.71 -2.54
N MET A 64 8.11 -6.60 -1.71
CA MET A 64 9.49 -6.46 -1.22
C MET A 64 10.51 -6.39 -2.36
N ASN A 65 10.33 -7.20 -3.40
CA ASN A 65 11.21 -7.20 -4.58
C ASN A 65 11.04 -5.95 -5.46
N MET A 66 9.93 -5.23 -5.38
CA MET A 66 9.74 -3.96 -6.10
C MET A 66 10.44 -2.78 -5.39
N ILE A 67 10.73 -2.93 -4.09
CA ILE A 67 11.36 -1.91 -3.25
C ILE A 67 12.90 -2.08 -3.20
N SER A 68 13.42 -3.29 -3.46
CA SER A 68 14.87 -3.60 -3.49
C SER A 68 15.48 -3.38 -4.87
#